data_AF-A0A938LKA4-F1
#
_entry.id   AF-A0A938LKA4-F1
#
_cell.length_a   1.000
_cell.length_b   1.000
_cell.length_c   1.000
_cell.angle_alpha   90.00
_cell.angle_beta   90.00
_cell.angle_gamma   90.00
#
_symmetry.space_group_name_H-M   'P 1'
#
loop_
_entity.id
_entity.type
_entity.pdbx_description
1 polymer ?
#
loop_
_entity_poly.entity_id
_entity_poly.type
_entity_poly.pdbx_seq_one_letter_code
_entity_poly.pdbx_strand_id
1 'polypeptide(L)'
;MNWETILAAAWSALNSPAGIAAAAGLMLWLLNRLYAARPAWRSYEGTIISAVKLAEKQIPDSTPSAGLARLDAALRLVLAAYEQANGRRASPQVAADLKEGIQLTHARLEAEGAL
;
A
#
# COMPACT_ATOMS: atom_id res chain seq x y z
N MET A 1 -33.67 -19.23 30.32
CA MET A 1 -33.37 -19.53 28.90
C MET A 1 -32.13 -20.40 28.89
N ASN A 2 -32.20 -21.62 28.37
CA ASN A 2 -31.06 -22.54 28.31
C ASN A 2 -30.20 -22.24 27.07
N TRP A 3 -28.92 -22.63 27.12
CA TRP A 3 -27.92 -22.36 26.08
C TRP A 3 -28.32 -22.91 24.71
N GLU A 4 -28.95 -24.09 24.69
CA GLU A 4 -29.43 -24.74 23.47
C GLU A 4 -30.50 -23.91 22.74
N THR A 5 -31.41 -23.26 23.47
CA THR A 5 -32.45 -22.40 22.86
C THR A 5 -31.84 -21.13 22.28
N ILE A 6 -30.81 -20.57 22.91
CA ILE A 6 -30.08 -19.40 22.40
C ILE A 6 -29.37 -19.75 21.09
N LEU A 7 -28.66 -20.89 21.05
CA LEU A 7 -27.97 -21.36 19.85
C LEU A 7 -28.94 -21.69 18.71
N ALA A 8 -30.06 -22.36 19.01
CA ALA A 8 -31.08 -22.68 18.02
C ALA A 8 -31.72 -21.43 17.42
N ALA A 9 -32.03 -20.43 18.25
CA ALA A 9 -32.56 -19.15 17.79
C ALA A 9 -31.54 -18.39 16.93
N ALA A 10 -30.27 -18.34 17.33
CA ALA A 10 -29.21 -17.72 16.55
C ALA A 10 -29.01 -18.43 15.20
N TRP A 11 -29.04 -19.76 15.18
CA TRP A 11 -28.93 -20.58 13.97
C TRP A 11 -30.09 -20.35 13.00
N SER A 12 -31.32 -20.29 13.53
CA SER A 12 -32.51 -20.01 12.73
C SER A 12 -32.49 -18.59 12.15
N ALA A 13 -32.06 -17.60 12.94
CA ALA A 13 -31.94 -16.23 12.48
C ALA A 13 -30.89 -16.10 11.37
N LEU A 14 -29.73 -16.75 11.52
CA LEU A 14 -28.65 -16.72 10.52
C LEU A 14 -29.04 -17.43 9.22
N ASN A 15 -29.79 -18.53 9.29
CA ASN A 15 -30.29 -19.26 8.11
C ASN A 15 -31.60 -18.73 7.53
N SER A 16 -32.12 -17.62 8.06
CA SER A 16 -33.25 -16.93 7.44
C SER A 16 -32.82 -16.20 6.16
N PRO A 17 -33.74 -15.90 5.23
CA PRO A 17 -33.42 -15.09 4.05
C PRO A 17 -32.74 -13.75 4.39
N ALA A 18 -33.16 -13.11 5.48
CA ALA A 18 -32.57 -11.86 5.96
C ALA A 18 -31.15 -12.09 6.54
N GLY A 19 -30.95 -13.17 7.31
CA GLY A 19 -29.64 -13.53 7.86
C GLY A 19 -28.61 -13.85 6.78
N ILE A 20 -29.01 -14.62 5.76
CA ILE A 20 -28.18 -14.93 4.60
C ILE A 20 -27.86 -13.66 3.82
N ALA A 21 -28.84 -12.78 3.59
CA ALA A 21 -28.61 -11.51 2.90
C ALA A 21 -27.62 -10.60 3.66
N ALA A 22 -27.74 -10.52 4.99
CA ALA A 22 -26.81 -9.77 5.82
C ALA A 22 -25.39 -10.35 5.77
N ALA A 23 -25.25 -11.68 5.83
CA ALA A 23 -23.95 -12.35 5.73
C ALA A 23 -23.31 -12.12 4.36
N ALA A 24 -24.07 -12.24 3.27
CA ALA A 24 -23.62 -11.95 1.92
C ALA A 24 -23.20 -10.48 1.76
N GLY A 25 -23.98 -9.54 2.32
CA GLY A 25 -23.65 -8.12 2.34
C GLY A 25 -22.37 -7.80 3.10
N LEU A 26 -22.17 -8.42 4.27
CA LEU A 26 -20.94 -8.30 5.04
C LEU A 26 -19.73 -8.86 4.26
N MET A 27 -19.89 -10.02 3.63
CA MET A 27 -18.84 -10.62 2.80
C MET A 27 -18.46 -9.70 1.63
N LEU A 28 -19.44 -9.16 0.91
CA LEU A 28 -19.20 -8.20 -0.18
C LEU A 28 -18.52 -6.93 0.32
N TRP A 29 -18.92 -6.42 1.48
CA TRP A 29 -18.27 -5.26 2.09
C TRP A 29 -16.81 -5.55 2.44
N LEU A 30 -16.51 -6.72 3.03
CA LEU A 30 -15.15 -7.14 3.34
C LEU A 30 -14.29 -7.28 2.09
N LEU A 31 -14.83 -7.90 1.04
CA LEU A 31 -14.15 -8.02 -0.24
C LEU A 31 -13.88 -6.65 -0.84
N ASN A 32 -14.87 -5.77 -0.89
CA ASN A 32 -14.69 -4.40 -1.38
C ASN A 32 -13.62 -3.65 -0.58
N ARG A 33 -13.60 -3.81 0.75
CA ARG A 33 -12.59 -3.20 1.60
C ARG A 33 -11.18 -3.74 1.32
N LEU A 34 -11.05 -5.06 1.12
CA LEU A 34 -9.79 -5.69 0.77
C LEU A 34 -9.30 -5.24 -0.62
N TYR A 35 -10.18 -5.23 -1.62
CA TYR A 35 -9.84 -4.76 -2.98
C TYR A 35 -9.57 -3.26 -3.04
N ALA A 36 -10.23 -2.46 -2.19
CA ALA A 36 -9.99 -1.02 -2.10
C ALA A 36 -8.75 -0.67 -1.26
N ALA A 37 -8.13 -1.62 -0.57
CA ALA A 37 -6.88 -1.41 0.14
C ALA A 37 -5.78 -1.07 -0.87
N ARG A 38 -5.56 0.23 -1.07
CA ARG A 38 -4.50 0.73 -1.95
C ARG A 38 -3.15 0.53 -1.25
N PRO A 39 -2.10 0.14 -1.97
CA PRO A 39 -0.77 0.02 -1.38
C PRO A 39 -0.32 1.38 -0.84
N ALA A 40 0.44 1.38 0.26
CA ALA A 40 0.79 2.60 0.98
C ALA A 40 1.46 3.65 0.09
N TRP A 41 2.23 3.20 -0.91
CA TRP A 41 2.97 4.06 -1.83
C TRP A 41 2.09 4.95 -2.70
N ARG A 42 0.83 4.58 -3.00
CA ARG A 42 -0.06 5.45 -3.81
C ARG A 42 -0.31 6.80 -3.15
N SER A 43 -0.34 6.87 -1.82
CA SER A 43 -0.50 8.13 -1.11
C SER A 43 0.74 9.01 -1.17
N TYR A 44 1.89 8.42 -1.52
CA TYR A 44 3.19 9.08 -1.63
C TYR A 44 3.69 9.17 -3.08
N GLU A 45 2.85 8.88 -4.08
CA GLU A 45 3.25 8.81 -5.49
C GLU A 45 3.95 10.11 -5.96
N GLY A 46 3.41 11.29 -5.62
CA GLY A 46 4.05 12.56 -5.96
C GLY A 46 5.42 12.77 -5.29
N THR A 47 5.56 12.33 -4.04
CA THR A 47 6.84 12.36 -3.31
C THR A 47 7.84 11.38 -3.92
N ILE A 48 7.38 10.19 -4.30
CA ILE A 48 8.19 9.16 -4.97
C ILE A 48 8.69 9.67 -6.32
N ILE A 49 7.83 10.23 -7.17
CA ILE A 49 8.21 10.83 -8.46
C ILE A 49 9.30 11.89 -8.24
N SER A 50 9.09 12.78 -7.27
CA SER A 50 10.04 13.85 -6.97
C SER A 50 11.38 13.31 -6.47
N ALA A 51 11.36 12.30 -5.60
CA ALA A 51 12.54 11.65 -5.07
C ALA A 51 13.34 10.91 -6.15
N VAL A 52 12.66 10.20 -7.06
CA VAL A 52 13.29 9.51 -8.20
C VAL A 52 13.98 10.53 -9.10
N LYS A 53 13.27 11.58 -9.53
CA LYS A 53 13.87 12.63 -10.39
C LYS A 53 15.03 13.35 -9.73
N LEU A 54 14.95 13.60 -8.42
CA LEU A 54 16.04 14.20 -7.68
C LEU A 54 17.24 13.25 -7.60
N ALA A 55 17.02 11.97 -7.37
CA ALA A 55 18.07 10.96 -7.32
C ALA A 55 18.79 10.79 -8.67
N GLU A 56 18.04 10.75 -9.78
CA GLU A 56 18.58 10.76 -11.15
C GLU A 56 19.51 11.96 -11.37
N LYS A 57 19.07 13.15 -10.95
CA LYS A 57 19.86 14.38 -11.10
C LYS A 57 21.12 14.39 -10.22
N GLN A 58 21.08 13.78 -9.04
CA GLN A 58 22.18 13.80 -8.08
C GLN A 58 23.27 12.77 -8.37
N ILE A 59 22.90 11.63 -8.96
CA ILE A 59 23.81 10.50 -9.16
C ILE A 59 24.10 10.38 -10.66
N PRO A 60 25.33 10.70 -11.10
CA PRO A 60 25.71 10.59 -12.51
C PRO A 60 25.69 9.14 -13.02
N ASP A 61 25.53 8.95 -14.34
CA ASP A 61 25.61 7.62 -14.97
C ASP A 61 26.98 6.96 -14.83
N SER A 62 28.03 7.76 -14.62
CA SER A 62 29.39 7.27 -14.40
C SER A 62 29.58 6.60 -13.03
N THR A 63 28.58 6.67 -12.14
CA THR A 63 28.64 6.01 -10.84
C THR A 63 28.53 4.49 -11.01
N PRO A 64 29.44 3.69 -10.41
CA PRO A 64 29.29 2.24 -10.38
C PRO A 64 27.94 1.88 -9.76
N SER A 65 27.13 1.08 -10.48
CA SER A 65 25.78 0.71 -10.05
C SER A 65 24.84 1.91 -9.84
N ALA A 66 24.93 2.94 -10.70
CA ALA A 66 24.12 4.17 -10.63
C ALA A 66 22.62 3.92 -10.38
N GLY A 67 22.01 2.96 -11.09
CA GLY A 67 20.58 2.63 -10.90
C GLY A 67 20.23 2.18 -9.48
N LEU A 68 21.06 1.32 -8.86
CA LEU A 68 20.86 0.91 -7.47
C LEU A 68 21.06 2.07 -6.50
N ALA A 69 22.07 2.91 -6.74
CA ALA A 69 22.32 4.08 -5.92
C ALA A 69 21.17 5.08 -5.99
N ARG A 70 20.57 5.29 -7.17
CA ARG A 70 19.41 6.17 -7.38
C ARG A 70 18.17 5.66 -6.67
N LEU A 71 17.89 4.36 -6.78
CA LEU A 71 16.77 3.74 -6.06
C LEU A 71 16.95 3.82 -4.54
N ASP A 72 18.17 3.62 -4.02
CA ASP A 72 18.45 3.75 -2.58
C ASP A 72 18.31 5.20 -2.10
N ALA A 73 18.83 6.16 -2.87
CA ALA A 73 18.68 7.58 -2.56
C ALA A 73 17.21 8.02 -2.55
N ALA A 74 16.44 7.61 -3.56
CA ALA A 74 15.01 7.87 -3.63
C ALA A 74 14.26 7.25 -2.42
N LEU A 75 14.61 6.02 -2.03
CA LEU A 75 14.00 5.36 -0.87
C LEU A 75 14.27 6.11 0.43
N ARG A 76 15.50 6.58 0.66
CA ARG A 76 15.84 7.37 1.85
C ARG A 76 15.02 8.66 1.93
N LEU A 77 14.87 9.37 0.81
CA LEU A 77 14.08 10.60 0.74
C LEU A 77 12.60 10.35 1.04
N VAL A 78 12.02 9.29 0.48
CA VAL A 78 10.61 8.94 0.69
C VAL A 78 10.37 8.49 2.12
N LEU A 79 11.28 7.74 2.73
CA LEU A 79 11.18 7.33 4.14
C LEU A 79 11.29 8.53 5.09
N ALA A 80 12.17 9.49 4.79
CA ALA A 80 12.26 10.74 5.57
C ALA A 80 10.96 11.56 5.48
N ALA A 81 10.39 11.69 4.28
CA ALA A 81 9.12 12.36 4.08
C ALA A 81 7.96 11.64 4.80
N TYR A 82 7.96 10.30 4.80
CA TYR A 82 7.01 9.50 5.55
C TYR A 82 7.13 9.77 7.06
N GLU A 83 8.34 9.76 7.62
CA GLU A 83 8.58 10.01 9.04
C GLU A 83 8.13 11.42 9.44
N GLN A 84 8.43 12.42 8.61
CA GLN A 84 8.00 13.80 8.83
C GLN A 84 6.47 13.95 8.81
N ALA A 85 5.78 13.28 7.89
CA ALA A 85 4.33 13.38 7.76
C ALA A 85 3.56 12.63 8.87
N ASN A 86 4.11 11.51 9.37
CA ASN A 86 3.41 10.63 10.30
C ASN A 86 3.93 10.72 11.74
N GLY A 87 5.02 11.46 11.97
CA GLY A 87 5.68 11.55 13.27
C GLY A 87 6.27 10.22 13.78
N ARG A 88 6.39 9.22 12.90
CA ARG A 88 6.89 7.89 13.22
C ARG A 88 7.61 7.27 12.03
N ARG A 89 8.62 6.45 12.32
CA ARG A 89 9.34 5.68 11.31
C ARG A 89 8.41 4.69 10.62
N ALA A 90 8.67 4.45 9.33
CA ALA A 90 8.00 3.42 8.57
C ALA A 90 8.26 2.04 9.19
N SER A 91 7.22 1.23 9.30
CA SER A 91 7.38 -0.19 9.64
C SER A 91 8.07 -0.92 8.47
N PRO A 92 8.63 -2.12 8.70
CA PRO A 92 9.26 -2.91 7.62
C PRO A 92 8.32 -3.14 6.42
N GLN A 93 7.04 -3.39 6.69
CA GLN A 93 6.04 -3.55 5.63
C GLN A 93 5.85 -2.26 4.82
N VAL A 94 5.71 -1.12 5.49
CA VAL A 94 5.54 0.17 4.80
C VAL A 94 6.78 0.53 3.99
N ALA A 95 7.97 0.25 4.51
CA ALA A 95 9.22 0.47 3.78
C ALA A 95 9.31 -0.42 2.53
N ALA A 96 8.85 -1.68 2.60
CA ALA A 96 8.78 -2.58 1.45
C ALA A 96 7.78 -2.07 0.39
N ASP A 97 6.57 -1.67 0.81
CA ASP A 97 5.56 -1.10 -0.09
C ASP A 97 6.08 0.17 -0.79
N LEU A 98 6.76 1.07 -0.06
CA LEU A 98 7.34 2.29 -0.62
C LEU A 98 8.46 1.98 -1.60
N LYS A 99 9.31 0.98 -1.30
CA LYS A 99 10.36 0.51 -2.21
C LYS A 99 9.78 -0.02 -3.51
N GLU A 100 8.72 -0.83 -3.44
CA GLU A 100 8.00 -1.30 -4.63
C GLU A 100 7.44 -0.13 -5.45
N GLY A 101 6.79 0.84 -4.80
CA GLY A 101 6.28 2.04 -5.45
C GLY A 101 7.36 2.84 -6.18
N ILE A 102 8.55 2.96 -5.60
CA ILE A 102 9.70 3.62 -6.25
C ILE A 102 10.14 2.85 -7.50
N GLN A 103 10.27 1.52 -7.42
CA GLN A 103 10.67 0.70 -8.58
C GLN A 103 9.66 0.79 -9.72
N LEU A 104 8.36 0.72 -9.41
CA LEU A 104 7.30 0.87 -10.41
C LEU A 104 7.31 2.26 -11.04
N THR A 105 7.49 3.30 -10.23
CA THR A 105 7.53 4.69 -10.71
C THR A 105 8.77 4.95 -11.56
N HIS A 106 9.93 4.45 -11.15
CA HIS A 106 11.17 4.55 -11.91
C HIS A 106 11.03 3.89 -13.29
N ALA A 107 10.59 2.62 -13.33
CA ALA A 107 10.38 1.90 -14.58
C ALA A 107 9.34 2.59 -15.50
N ARG A 108 8.30 3.17 -14.91
CA ARG A 108 7.30 3.95 -15.66
C ARG A 108 7.90 5.22 -16.27
N LEU A 109 8.62 6.01 -15.47
CA LEU A 109 9.25 7.24 -15.95
C LEU A 109 10.30 6.94 -17.02
N GLU A 110 11.03 5.83 -16.91
CA GLU A 110 11.98 5.36 -17.92
C GLU A 110 11.26 5.06 -19.24
N ALA A 111 10.17 4.29 -19.19
CA ALA A 111 9.36 3.96 -20.36
C ALA A 111 8.71 5.19 -21.01
N GLU A 112 8.38 6.21 -20.21
CA GLU A 112 7.84 7.49 -20.68
C GLU A 112 8.93 8.46 -21.20
N GLY A 113 10.22 8.13 -21.06
CA GLY A 113 11.33 9.01 -21.44
C GLY A 113 11.45 10.26 -20.56
N ALA A 114 11.01 10.17 -19.30
CA ALA A 114 10.89 11.28 -18.36
C ALA A 114 11.92 11.23 -17.21
N LEU A 115 12.97 10.39 -17.34
CA LEU A 115 14.14 10.32 -16.47
C LEU A 115 15.31 11.10 -17.06
#